data_AF-A0A7K2KQY7-F1
#
_entry.id   AF-A0A7K2KQY7-F1
#
_cell.length_a   1.000
_cell.length_b   1.000
_cell.length_c   1.000
_cell.angle_alpha   90.00
_cell.angle_beta   90.00
_cell.angle_gamma   90.00
#
_symmetry.space_group_name_H-M   'P 1'
#
loop_
_entity.id
_entity.type
_entity.pdbx_description
1 polymer ?
#
loop_
_entity_poly.entity_id
_entity_poly.type
_entity_poly.pdbx_seq_one_letter_code
_entity_poly.pdbx_strand_id
1 'polypeptide(L)'
;MYHTWMRYFTPSPVHHRLGLVCLGVGLQHGTLPTVGPRTLDHHVAVVVSAGSGWYRGPDGRRTAVTAPALLWLTPGTPHHYGADP
;
A
#
# COMPACT_ATOMS: atom_id res chain seq x y z
N MET A 1 -18.82 7.66 0.83
CA MET A 1 -17.87 8.24 1.81
C MET A 1 -16.72 7.27 1.99
N TYR A 2 -15.50 7.77 2.20
CA TYR A 2 -14.35 6.94 2.54
C TYR A 2 -14.24 6.83 4.07
N HIS A 3 -13.88 5.65 4.58
CA HIS A 3 -13.46 5.50 5.96
C HIS A 3 -12.06 4.90 6.02
N THR A 4 -11.31 5.33 7.02
CA THR A 4 -9.91 4.95 7.18
C THR A 4 -9.53 4.95 8.65
N TRP A 5 -8.63 4.04 9.02
CA TRP A 5 -7.87 4.14 10.27
C TRP A 5 -6.42 3.73 10.00
N MET A 6 -5.49 4.24 10.80
CA MET A 6 -4.07 3.92 10.70
C MET A 6 -3.39 3.98 12.06
N ARG A 7 -2.35 3.18 12.24
CA ARG A 7 -1.45 3.19 13.39
C ARG A 7 -0.01 3.06 12.91
N TYR A 8 0.83 3.98 13.35
CA TYR A 8 2.28 3.93 13.13
C TYR A 8 2.98 3.47 14.41
N PHE A 9 4.12 2.83 14.24
CA PHE A 9 4.94 2.32 15.33
C PHE A 9 6.32 2.95 15.27
N THR A 10 6.92 3.17 16.44
CA THR A 10 8.34 3.51 16.57
C THR A 10 9.05 2.29 17.16
N PRO A 11 9.66 1.42 16.34
CA PRO A 11 10.26 0.21 16.85
C PRO A 11 11.50 0.49 17.69
N SER A 12 11.71 -0.31 18.73
CA SER A 12 12.94 -0.26 19.52
C SER A 12 14.11 -0.90 18.75
N PRO A 13 15.36 -0.59 19.12
CA PRO A 13 16.54 -1.27 18.56
C PRO A 13 16.47 -2.80 18.64
N VAL A 14 15.79 -3.36 19.64
CA VAL A 14 15.62 -4.82 19.77
C VAL A 14 14.73 -5.37 18.66
N HIS A 15 13.65 -4.68 18.26
CA HIS A 15 12.79 -5.11 17.16
C HIS A 15 13.52 -5.15 15.82
N HIS A 16 14.47 -4.22 15.59
CA HIS A 16 15.28 -4.21 14.36
C HIS A 16 16.15 -5.46 14.20
N ARG A 17 16.49 -6.16 15.30
CA ARG A 17 17.26 -7.41 15.25
C ARG A 17 16.46 -8.62 14.81
N LEU A 18 15.13 -8.50 14.67
CA LEU A 18 14.25 -9.60 14.22
C LEU A 18 14.18 -9.74 12.69
N GLY A 19 14.90 -8.90 11.94
CA GLY A 19 14.96 -8.92 10.48
C GLY A 19 13.78 -8.20 9.79
N LEU A 20 12.57 -8.30 10.32
CA LEU A 20 11.38 -7.57 9.84
C LEU A 20 10.68 -6.86 10.99
N VAL A 21 10.25 -5.62 10.75
CA VAL A 21 9.49 -4.85 11.73
C VAL A 21 8.37 -4.05 11.07
N CYS A 22 7.18 -4.06 11.69
CA CYS A 22 6.04 -3.30 11.21
C CYS A 22 6.20 -1.82 11.61
N LEU A 23 6.24 -0.94 10.60
CA LEU A 23 6.32 0.51 10.80
C LEU A 23 4.94 1.17 10.88
N GLY A 24 3.92 0.51 10.31
CA GLY A 24 2.54 0.96 10.40
C GLY A 24 1.56 -0.01 9.75
N VAL A 25 0.30 0.14 10.11
CA VAL A 25 -0.83 -0.63 9.59
C VAL A 25 -2.06 0.27 9.48
N GLY A 26 -2.97 -0.05 8.56
CA GLY A 26 -4.23 0.66 8.42
C GLY A 26 -5.23 -0.12 7.59
N LEU A 27 -6.46 0.40 7.55
CA LEU A 27 -7.56 -0.11 6.75
C LEU A 27 -8.25 1.07 6.06
N GLN A 28 -8.66 0.86 4.81
CA GLN A 28 -9.45 1.83 4.05
C GLN A 28 -10.57 1.11 3.32
N HIS A 29 -11.76 1.71 3.28
CA HIS A 29 -12.89 1.22 2.47
C HIS A 29 -13.87 2.35 2.09
N GLY A 30 -14.74 2.09 1.11
CA GLY A 30 -15.66 3.07 0.53
C GLY A 30 -15.09 3.72 -0.72
N THR A 31 -15.38 5.01 -0.94
CA THR A 31 -14.91 5.76 -2.12
C THR A 31 -13.44 6.17 -1.93
N LEU A 32 -12.50 5.27 -2.25
CA LEU A 32 -11.08 5.45 -1.94
C LEU A 32 -10.43 6.54 -2.82
N PRO A 33 -9.61 7.44 -2.26
CA PRO A 33 -8.82 8.36 -3.05
C PRO A 33 -7.71 7.61 -3.80
N THR A 34 -7.23 8.22 -4.87
CA THR A 34 -6.03 7.73 -5.56
C THR A 34 -4.78 7.99 -4.71
N VAL A 35 -3.84 7.04 -4.67
CA VAL A 35 -2.60 7.10 -3.89
C VAL A 35 -1.39 7.26 -4.79
N GLY A 36 -0.60 8.32 -4.56
CA GLY A 36 0.63 8.58 -5.28
C GLY A 36 0.46 9.54 -6.47
N PRO A 37 1.46 9.63 -7.36
CA PRO A 37 2.69 8.85 -7.37
C PRO A 37 3.60 9.18 -6.18
N ARG A 38 4.20 8.16 -5.57
CA ARG A 38 5.18 8.33 -4.47
C ARG A 38 6.20 7.20 -4.45
N THR A 39 7.29 7.41 -3.73
CA THR A 39 8.32 6.40 -3.43
C THR A 39 8.46 6.28 -1.92
N LEU A 40 8.56 5.06 -1.41
CA LEU A 40 8.77 4.79 0.01
C LEU A 40 10.14 4.13 0.21
N ASP A 41 10.69 4.25 1.41
CA ASP A 41 11.97 3.67 1.84
C ASP A 41 11.80 2.31 2.55
N HIS A 42 10.57 1.81 2.66
CA HIS A 42 10.21 0.56 3.32
C HIS A 42 9.23 -0.27 2.48
N HIS A 43 9.16 -1.56 2.77
CA HIS A 43 8.20 -2.47 2.15
C HIS A 43 6.77 -2.18 2.63
N VAL A 44 5.81 -2.26 1.72
CA VAL A 44 4.39 -2.17 2.04
C VAL A 44 3.63 -3.29 1.34
N ALA A 45 2.77 -3.97 2.10
CA ALA A 45 1.77 -4.90 1.58
C ALA A 45 0.40 -4.22 1.57
N VAL A 46 -0.16 -3.98 0.38
CA VAL A 46 -1.56 -3.55 0.25
C VAL A 46 -2.40 -4.77 -0.11
N VAL A 47 -3.21 -5.22 0.85
CA VAL A 47 -4.14 -6.33 0.65
C VAL A 47 -5.48 -5.78 0.17
N VAL A 48 -5.84 -6.12 -1.06
CA VAL A 48 -7.14 -5.77 -1.65
C VAL A 48 -8.10 -6.91 -1.38
N SER A 49 -8.99 -6.73 -0.42
CA SER A 49 -9.96 -7.75 0.01
C SER A 49 -11.26 -7.74 -0.80
N ALA A 50 -11.63 -6.61 -1.39
CA ALA A 50 -12.83 -6.45 -2.22
C ALA A 50 -12.66 -5.32 -3.25
N GLY A 51 -13.44 -5.37 -4.33
CA GLY A 51 -13.47 -4.34 -5.39
C GLY A 51 -12.41 -4.52 -6.47
N SER A 52 -12.27 -3.48 -7.30
CA SER A 52 -11.28 -3.39 -8.35
C SER A 52 -10.62 -2.02 -8.38
N GLY A 53 -9.53 -1.93 -9.13
CA GLY A 53 -8.76 -0.72 -9.31
C GLY A 53 -7.60 -0.95 -10.26
N TRP A 54 -6.58 -0.13 -10.09
CA TRP A 54 -5.40 -0.18 -10.93
C TRP A 54 -4.14 0.14 -10.15
N TYR A 55 -3.03 -0.39 -10.65
CA TYR A 55 -1.68 -0.10 -10.20
C TYR A 55 -0.85 0.42 -11.37
N ARG A 56 0.07 1.35 -11.11
CA ARG A 56 1.03 1.86 -12.09
C ARG A 56 2.40 1.94 -11.44
N GLY A 57 3.34 1.18 -12.00
CA GLY A 57 4.75 1.15 -11.58
C GLY A 57 5.64 2.07 -12.44
N PRO A 58 6.96 1.86 -12.37
CA PRO A 58 7.94 2.66 -13.13
C PRO A 58 7.79 2.56 -14.65
N ASP A 59 7.19 1.47 -15.15
CA ASP A 59 6.88 1.29 -16.58
C ASP A 59 5.79 2.27 -17.09
N GLY A 60 5.14 3.00 -16.18
CA GLY A 60 4.07 3.94 -16.51
C GLY A 60 2.76 3.27 -16.98
N ARG A 61 2.71 1.95 -17.06
CA ARG A 61 1.54 1.21 -17.54
C ARG A 61 0.57 0.97 -16.39
N ARG A 62 -0.71 1.23 -16.65
CA ARG A 62 -1.78 0.81 -15.73
C ARG A 62 -2.02 -0.69 -15.87
N THR A 63 -1.90 -1.39 -14.77
CA THR A 63 -2.26 -2.80 -14.60
C THR A 63 -3.54 -2.86 -13.78
N ALA A 64 -4.55 -3.58 -14.28
CA ALA A 64 -5.80 -3.79 -13.54
C ALA A 64 -5.55 -4.66 -12.30
N VAL A 65 -6.27 -4.35 -11.23
CA VAL A 65 -6.22 -5.05 -9.95
C VAL A 65 -7.65 -5.41 -9.58
N THR A 66 -7.91 -6.70 -9.33
CA THR A 66 -9.22 -7.18 -8.89
C THR A 66 -9.04 -8.04 -7.65
N ALA A 67 -9.87 -7.84 -6.64
CA ALA A 67 -9.81 -8.63 -5.42
C ALA A 67 -10.10 -10.12 -5.70
N PRO A 68 -9.48 -11.05 -4.96
CA PRO A 68 -8.44 -10.81 -3.96
C PRO A 68 -7.07 -10.58 -4.61
N ALA A 69 -6.34 -9.55 -4.15
CA ALA A 69 -5.00 -9.24 -4.67
C ALA A 69 -4.06 -8.67 -3.60
N LEU A 70 -2.76 -8.84 -3.84
CA LEU A 70 -1.68 -8.23 -3.06
C LEU A 70 -0.86 -7.32 -3.96
N LEU A 71 -0.78 -6.03 -3.60
CA LEU A 71 0.24 -5.14 -4.15
C LEU A 71 1.42 -5.12 -3.19
N TRP A 72 2.56 -5.63 -3.66
CA TRP A 72 3.82 -5.60 -2.92
C TRP A 72 4.67 -4.42 -3.40
N LEU A 73 4.80 -3.40 -2.57
CA LEU A 73 5.53 -2.19 -2.89
C LEU A 73 6.95 -2.32 -2.36
N THR A 74 7.93 -2.25 -3.27
CA THR A 74 9.35 -2.36 -2.95
C THR A 74 9.96 -1.00 -2.61
N PRO A 75 10.85 -0.92 -1.61
CA PRO A 75 11.59 0.30 -1.30
C PRO A 75 12.26 0.90 -2.55
N GLY A 76 12.28 2.22 -2.64
CA GLY A 76 12.91 2.96 -3.74
C GLY A 76 12.16 2.90 -5.07
N THR A 77 11.04 2.17 -5.16
CA THR A 77 10.28 2.03 -6.42
C THR A 77 9.07 2.99 -6.44
N PRO A 78 9.00 3.90 -7.43
CA PRO A 78 7.82 4.74 -7.63
C PRO A 78 6.57 3.91 -7.90
N HIS A 79 5.49 4.24 -7.20
CA HIS A 79 4.21 3.56 -7.34
C HIS A 79 3.03 4.53 -7.26
N HIS A 80 1.94 4.13 -7.92
CA HIS A 80 0.67 4.85 -7.94
C HIS A 80 -0.45 3.80 -8.07
N TYR A 81 -1.53 3.94 -7.31
CA TYR A 81 -2.69 3.06 -7.43
C TYR A 81 -3.97 3.78 -7.03
N GLY A 82 -5.12 3.27 -7.47
CA GLY A 82 -6.42 3.81 -7.12
C GLY A 82 -7.52 2.76 -7.30
N ALA A 83 -8.64 2.97 -6.61
CA ALA A 83 -9.85 2.19 -6.86
C ALA A 83 -10.50 2.63 -8.18
N ASP A 84 -11.19 1.70 -8.84
CA ASP A 84 -12.12 2.04 -9.90
C ASP A 84 -13.38 2.71 -9.31
N PRO A 85 -14.19 3.43 -10.13
CA PRO A 85 -15.43 4.07 -9.69
C PRO A 85 -16.46 3.12 -9.06
#